data_AF-A0A956WEN5-F1
#
_entry.id   AF-A0A956WEN5-F1
#
_cell.length_a   1.000
_cell.length_b   1.000
_cell.length_c   1.000
_cell.angle_alpha   90.00
_cell.angle_beta   90.00
_cell.angle_gamma   90.00
#
_symmetry.space_group_name_H-M   'P 1'
#
loop_
_entity.id
_entity.type
_entity.pdbx_description
1 polymer ?
#
loop_
_entity_poly.entity_id
_entity_poly.type
_entity_poly.pdbx_seq_one_letter_code
_entity_poly.pdbx_strand_id
1 'polypeptide(L)'
;MSNEKLLFQLSGLANRFEPMLEQTMRDYAGRVPEGYPNISGDAARGSYGIQLDPSFALFLVTDGERLFADMTYRSSRTDARSSAGREKFSGMTIFDRRPIEHTISDQELRNLLAELL
;
A
#
# COMPACT_ATOMS: atom_id res chain seq x y z
N MET A 1 -16.72 0.77 -17.56
CA MET A 1 -15.68 1.75 -17.99
C MET A 1 -14.66 0.95 -18.81
N SER A 2 -14.06 1.47 -19.90
CA SER A 2 -13.08 0.66 -20.66
C SER A 2 -11.82 0.41 -19.81
N ASN A 3 -11.26 -0.80 -19.86
CA ASN A 3 -10.05 -1.18 -19.13
C ASN A 3 -8.89 -0.22 -19.45
N GLU A 4 -8.72 0.18 -20.71
CA GLU A 4 -7.69 1.15 -21.13
C GLU A 4 -7.84 2.51 -20.42
N LYS A 5 -9.08 2.94 -20.17
CA LYS A 5 -9.34 4.18 -19.44
C LYS A 5 -8.92 4.06 -17.97
N LEU A 6 -9.15 2.91 -17.34
CA LEU A 6 -8.75 2.67 -15.95
C LEU A 6 -7.23 2.61 -15.83
N LEU A 7 -6.54 1.94 -16.75
CA LEU A 7 -5.07 1.93 -16.80
C LEU A 7 -4.51 3.34 -16.98
N PHE A 8 -5.10 4.15 -17.87
CA PHE A 8 -4.71 5.55 -18.03
C PHE A 8 -4.93 6.36 -16.75
N GLN A 9 -6.07 6.18 -16.07
CA GLN A 9 -6.36 6.82 -14.80
C GLN A 9 -5.38 6.40 -13.70
N LEU A 10 -5.06 5.10 -13.61
CA LEU A 10 -4.10 4.57 -12.66
C LEU A 10 -2.70 5.15 -12.92
N SER A 11 -2.26 5.26 -14.16
CA SER A 11 -0.99 5.91 -14.51
C SER A 11 -0.96 7.38 -14.09
N GLY A 12 -2.08 8.10 -14.26
CA GLY A 12 -2.22 9.48 -13.78
C GLY A 12 -2.12 9.59 -12.26
N LEU A 13 -2.71 8.64 -11.52
CA LEU A 13 -2.58 8.56 -10.06
C LEU A 13 -1.17 8.17 -9.63
N ALA A 14 -0.55 7.21 -10.29
CA ALA A 14 0.82 6.77 -10.02
C ALA A 14 1.80 7.95 -10.13
N ASN A 15 1.72 8.75 -11.20
CA ASN A 15 2.56 9.94 -11.37
C ASN A 15 2.41 10.97 -10.23
N ARG A 16 1.20 11.11 -9.67
CA ARG A 16 0.95 12.00 -8.52
C ARG A 16 1.45 11.39 -7.21
N PHE A 17 1.38 10.07 -7.09
CA PHE A 17 1.69 9.35 -5.87
C PHE A 17 3.19 9.06 -5.71
N GLU A 18 3.91 8.84 -6.81
CA GLU A 18 5.35 8.57 -6.87
C GLU A 18 6.21 9.51 -6.00
N PRO A 19 6.09 10.85 -6.07
CA PRO A 19 6.90 11.73 -5.20
C PRO A 19 6.62 11.55 -3.70
N MET A 20 5.41 11.10 -3.32
CA MET A 20 5.08 10.78 -1.93
C MET A 20 5.76 9.48 -1.50
N LEU A 21 5.75 8.47 -2.37
CA LEU A 21 6.42 7.20 -2.14
C LEU A 21 7.94 7.36 -2.05
N GLU A 22 8.54 8.15 -2.95
CA GLU A 22 9.97 8.47 -2.93
C GLU A 22 10.37 9.14 -1.61
N GLN A 23 9.52 10.03 -1.09
CA GLN A 23 9.78 10.65 0.21
C GLN A 23 9.73 9.63 1.33
N THR A 24 8.72 8.77 1.37
CA THR A 24 8.63 7.69 2.36
C THR A 24 9.82 6.73 2.26
N MET A 25 10.29 6.42 1.06
CA MET A 25 11.51 5.63 0.88
C MET A 25 12.72 6.28 1.57
N ARG A 26 12.90 7.60 1.41
CA ARG A 26 13.97 8.35 2.06
C ARG A 26 13.83 8.35 3.59
N ASP A 27 12.61 8.51 4.09
CA ASP A 27 12.35 8.58 5.53
C ASP A 27 12.56 7.23 6.25
N TYR A 28 12.33 6.11 5.54
CA TYR A 28 12.50 4.75 6.04
C TYR A 28 13.83 4.09 5.67
N ALA A 29 14.68 4.79 4.91
CA ALA A 29 16.00 4.30 4.55
C ALA A 29 16.80 3.90 5.80
N GLY A 30 17.26 2.64 5.83
CA GLY A 30 18.04 2.08 6.95
C GLY A 30 17.22 1.72 8.19
N ARG A 31 15.89 1.80 8.17
CA ARG A 31 14.99 1.38 9.26
C ARG A 31 14.27 0.06 9.00
N VAL A 32 14.43 -0.47 7.79
CA VAL A 32 13.74 -1.66 7.30
C VAL A 32 14.75 -2.68 6.79
N PRO A 33 14.36 -3.96 6.59
CA PRO A 33 15.27 -4.99 6.11
C PRO A 33 15.88 -4.66 4.74
N GLU A 34 16.98 -5.33 4.42
CA GLU A 34 17.62 -5.22 3.11
C GLU A 34 16.63 -5.55 1.98
N GLY A 35 16.69 -4.78 0.89
CA GLY A 35 15.74 -4.86 -0.22
C GLY A 35 14.49 -3.99 -0.05
N TYR A 36 14.34 -3.32 1.10
CA TYR A 36 13.25 -2.40 1.40
C TYR A 36 13.77 -1.01 1.85
N PRO A 37 12.93 0.04 1.80
CA PRO A 37 11.63 0.08 1.14
C PRO A 37 11.80 0.03 -0.38
N ASN A 38 10.82 -0.48 -1.12
CA ASN A 38 10.86 -0.52 -2.58
C ASN A 38 9.54 -0.05 -3.21
N ILE A 39 9.65 0.86 -4.16
CA ILE A 39 8.55 1.17 -5.08
C ILE A 39 8.53 0.10 -6.16
N SER A 40 7.35 -0.43 -6.46
CA SER A 40 7.20 -1.49 -7.45
C SER A 40 5.84 -1.45 -8.14
N GLY A 41 5.74 -2.19 -9.23
CA GLY A 41 4.56 -2.24 -10.09
C GLY A 41 4.72 -1.44 -11.38
N ASP A 42 3.75 -1.61 -12.26
CA ASP A 42 3.59 -0.90 -13.52
C ASP A 42 2.11 -0.51 -13.63
N ALA A 43 1.83 0.78 -13.55
CA ALA A 43 0.46 1.31 -13.63
C ALA A 43 -0.20 0.97 -14.97
N ALA A 44 0.58 0.86 -16.06
CA ALA A 44 0.08 0.42 -17.36
C ALA A 44 -0.28 -1.08 -17.38
N ARG A 45 0.20 -1.85 -16.39
CA ARG A 45 -0.18 -3.26 -16.14
C ARG A 45 -1.18 -3.42 -15.00
N GLY A 46 -1.63 -2.33 -14.40
CA GLY A 46 -2.74 -2.32 -13.44
C GLY A 46 -2.37 -2.33 -11.96
N SER A 47 -1.10 -2.10 -11.60
CA SER A 47 -0.69 -1.99 -10.19
C SER A 47 0.52 -1.09 -10.02
N TYR A 48 0.53 -0.20 -9.03
CA TYR A 48 1.70 0.62 -8.71
C TYR A 48 1.67 1.04 -7.23
N GLY A 49 2.81 0.96 -6.54
CA GLY A 49 2.84 1.22 -5.10
C GLY A 49 4.19 1.00 -4.43
N ILE A 50 4.15 0.89 -3.11
CA ILE A 50 5.32 0.71 -2.26
C ILE A 50 5.16 -0.51 -1.36
N GLN A 51 6.27 -1.19 -1.11
CA GLN A 51 6.39 -2.15 -0.03
C GLN A 51 7.49 -1.68 0.92
N LEU A 52 7.14 -1.52 2.20
CA LEU A 52 8.04 -1.00 3.23
C LEU A 52 8.82 -2.12 3.92
N ASP A 53 8.19 -3.29 4.05
CA ASP A 53 8.81 -4.55 4.45
C ASP A 53 7.90 -5.73 3.98
N PRO A 54 8.23 -7.00 4.26
CA PRO A 54 7.40 -8.14 3.87
C PRO A 54 5.96 -8.15 4.42
N SER A 55 5.68 -7.34 5.43
CA SER A 55 4.44 -7.23 6.18
C SER A 55 3.68 -5.92 5.97
N PHE A 56 4.31 -4.89 5.38
CA PHE A 56 3.72 -3.57 5.15
C PHE A 56 3.83 -3.16 3.67
N ALA A 57 2.70 -2.98 3.01
CA ALA A 57 2.63 -2.54 1.62
C ALA A 57 1.37 -1.73 1.32
N LEU A 58 1.46 -0.84 0.33
CA LEU A 58 0.33 -0.10 -0.22
C LEU A 58 0.46 -0.03 -1.75
N PHE A 59 -0.55 -0.54 -2.44
CA PHE A 59 -0.62 -0.53 -3.90
C PHE A 59 -1.93 0.11 -4.38
N LEU A 60 -1.82 0.98 -5.37
CA LEU A 60 -2.95 1.39 -6.20
C LEU A 60 -3.11 0.34 -7.30
N VAL A 61 -4.29 -0.25 -7.43
CA VAL A 61 -4.55 -1.35 -8.35
C VAL A 61 -5.85 -1.16 -9.13
N THR A 62 -5.98 -1.84 -10.25
CA THR A 62 -7.26 -2.02 -10.96
C THR A 62 -7.53 -3.49 -11.24
N ASP A 63 -8.79 -3.90 -11.15
CA ASP A 63 -9.28 -5.21 -11.59
C ASP A 63 -9.85 -5.18 -13.03
N GLY A 64 -9.73 -4.04 -13.72
CA GLY A 64 -10.33 -3.81 -15.03
C GLY A 64 -11.76 -3.28 -14.99
N GLU A 65 -12.38 -3.19 -13.81
CA GLU A 65 -13.69 -2.57 -13.59
C GLU A 65 -13.62 -1.32 -12.73
N ARG A 66 -12.77 -1.32 -11.69
CA ARG A 66 -12.63 -0.26 -10.69
C ARG A 66 -11.16 -0.07 -10.27
N LEU A 67 -10.93 1.01 -9.53
CA LEU A 67 -9.65 1.29 -8.87
C LEU A 67 -9.75 0.94 -7.38
N PHE A 68 -8.65 0.45 -6.82
CA PHE A 68 -8.55 0.13 -5.40
C PHE A 68 -7.22 0.59 -4.81
N ALA A 69 -7.22 0.81 -3.50
CA ALA A 69 -6.03 0.83 -2.68
C ALA A 69 -5.96 -0.50 -1.91
N ASP A 70 -4.93 -1.29 -2.21
CA ASP A 70 -4.62 -2.54 -1.53
C ASP A 70 -3.54 -2.26 -0.48
N MET A 71 -3.90 -2.42 0.78
CA MET A 71 -3.02 -2.23 1.92
C MET A 71 -2.78 -3.58 2.60
N THR A 72 -1.50 -3.90 2.79
CA THR A 72 -1.07 -5.02 3.61
C THR A 72 -0.39 -4.46 4.84
N TYR A 73 -0.84 -4.83 6.03
CA TYR A 73 -0.23 -4.40 7.29
C TYR A 73 -0.39 -5.45 8.38
N ARG A 74 0.37 -5.32 9.45
CA ARG A 74 0.26 -6.22 10.61
C ARG A 74 -0.74 -5.67 11.60
N SER A 75 -1.68 -6.53 12.02
CA SER A 75 -2.54 -6.21 13.16
C SER A 75 -1.68 -5.96 14.41
N SER A 76 -1.85 -4.78 15.02
CA SER A 76 -1.30 -4.53 16.35
C SER A 76 -2.04 -5.42 17.36
N ARG A 77 -1.30 -6.22 18.12
CA ARG A 77 -1.86 -7.02 19.21
C ARG A 77 -2.44 -6.09 20.27
N THR A 78 -3.74 -5.85 20.24
CA THR A 78 -4.46 -5.09 21.28
C THR A 78 -5.04 -5.98 22.38
N ASP A 79 -4.98 -7.31 22.24
CA ASP A 79 -5.45 -8.24 23.27
C ASP A 79 -4.31 -8.85 24.10
N ALA A 80 -4.21 -8.42 25.36
CA ALA A 80 -3.33 -9.00 26.38
C ALA A 80 -3.69 -10.45 26.78
N ARG A 81 -4.85 -10.98 26.34
CA ARG A 81 -5.29 -12.36 26.62
C ARG A 81 -4.94 -13.38 25.54
N SER A 82 -4.37 -12.96 24.42
CA SER A 82 -3.87 -13.83 23.36
C SER A 82 -2.52 -14.51 23.70
N SER A 83 -2.36 -14.93 24.96
CA SER A 83 -1.19 -15.60 25.51
C SER A 83 -1.49 -17.09 25.71
N ALA A 84 -1.31 -17.89 24.66
CA ALA A 84 -1.23 -19.35 24.80
C ALA A 84 0.24 -19.76 25.05
N GLY A 85 0.71 -19.65 26.29
CA GLY A 85 2.04 -20.13 26.69
C GLY A 85 3.25 -19.29 26.23
N ARG A 86 4.42 -19.95 26.08
CA ARG A 86 5.73 -19.33 25.76
C ARG A 86 5.94 -19.04 24.26
N GLU A 87 5.02 -19.44 23.40
CA GLU A 87 5.11 -19.20 21.96
C GLU A 87 4.37 -17.91 21.56
N LYS A 88 5.14 -16.93 21.11
CA LYS A 88 4.61 -15.69 20.54
C LYS A 88 4.22 -15.95 19.09
N PHE A 89 2.96 -16.33 18.85
CA PHE A 89 2.43 -16.37 17.49
C PHE A 89 2.41 -14.95 16.89
N SER A 90 3.09 -14.79 15.76
CA SER A 90 3.22 -13.55 14.98
C SER A 90 1.83 -12.92 14.74
N GLY A 91 1.71 -11.58 14.83
CA GLY A 91 0.46 -10.87 14.53
C GLY A 91 -0.07 -11.22 13.13
N MET A 92 -1.40 -11.32 12.98
CA MET A 92 -2.01 -11.66 11.70
C MET A 92 -1.73 -10.57 10.66
N THR A 93 -1.32 -10.95 9.45
CA THR A 93 -1.26 -10.04 8.30
C THR A 93 -2.68 -9.73 7.85
N ILE A 94 -3.03 -8.46 7.79
CA ILE A 94 -4.31 -7.97 7.29
C ILE A 94 -4.11 -7.55 5.85
N PHE A 95 -5.04 -7.99 4.99
CA PHE A 95 -5.19 -7.52 3.62
C PHE A 95 -6.46 -6.68 3.56
N ASP A 96 -6.30 -5.39 3.33
CA ASP A 96 -7.37 -4.40 3.25
C ASP A 96 -7.43 -3.84 1.83
N ARG A 97 -8.55 -4.08 1.13
CA ARG A 97 -8.78 -3.59 -0.22
C ARG A 97 -9.93 -2.59 -0.18
N ARG A 98 -9.65 -1.34 -0.52
CA ARG A 98 -10.62 -0.25 -0.49
C ARG A 98 -10.86 0.31 -1.89
N PRO A 99 -12.12 0.48 -2.33
CA PRO A 99 -12.38 1.16 -3.59
C PRO A 99 -11.92 2.62 -3.50
N ILE A 100 -11.30 3.12 -4.57
CA ILE A 100 -10.91 4.53 -4.68
C ILE A 100 -11.47 5.13 -5.97
N GLU A 101 -11.72 6.43 -5.93
CA GLU A 101 -12.12 7.19 -7.10
C GLU A 101 -10.88 7.68 -7.86
N HIS A 102 -10.99 7.75 -9.19
CA HIS A 102 -9.95 8.34 -10.03
C HIS A 102 -9.68 9.83 -9.73
N THR A 103 -10.61 10.50 -9.07
CA THR A 103 -10.50 11.89 -8.62
C THR A 103 -9.98 12.04 -7.20
N ILE A 104 -9.48 10.96 -6.57
CA ILE A 104 -8.89 11.01 -5.22
C ILE A 104 -7.86 12.13 -5.14
N SER A 105 -7.94 12.92 -4.07
CA SER A 105 -7.07 14.08 -3.85
C SER A 105 -5.67 13.66 -3.41
N ASP A 106 -4.69 14.56 -3.57
CA ASP A 106 -3.33 14.31 -3.06
C ASP A 106 -3.31 14.13 -1.55
N GLN A 107 -4.21 14.81 -0.83
CA GLN A 107 -4.35 14.65 0.62
C GLN A 107 -4.85 13.25 0.99
N GLU A 108 -5.84 12.72 0.28
CA GLU A 108 -6.35 11.38 0.53
C GLU A 108 -5.31 10.30 0.18
N LEU A 109 -4.52 10.49 -0.89
CA LEU A 109 -3.38 9.62 -1.20
C LEU A 109 -2.34 9.61 -0.07
N ARG A 110 -2.03 10.79 0.49
CA ARG A 110 -1.15 10.89 1.66
C ARG A 110 -1.75 10.24 2.89
N ASN A 111 -3.06 10.33 3.09
CA ASN A 111 -3.73 9.67 4.20
C ASN A 111 -3.63 8.15 4.08
N LEU A 112 -3.85 7.58 2.89
CA LEU A 112 -3.65 6.14 2.66
C LEU A 112 -2.22 5.70 3.00
N LEU A 113 -1.23 6.50 2.59
CA LEU A 113 0.17 6.23 2.93
C LEU A 113 0.40 6.36 4.43
N ALA A 114 -0.14 7.38 5.09
CA ALA A 114 -0.01 7.58 6.53
C ALA A 114 -0.70 6.49 7.35
N GLU A 115 -1.78 5.88 6.86
CA GLU A 115 -2.42 4.73 7.50
C GLU A 115 -1.56 3.46 7.46
N LEU A 116 -0.62 3.36 6.52
CA LEU A 116 0.34 2.26 6.46
C LEU A 116 1.47 2.41 7.50
N LEU A 117 1.80 3.65 7.89
CA LEU A 117 2.94 4.01 8.75
C LEU A 117 2.58 4.01 10.24
#